data_AF-A0A3S4MDK0-F1
#
_entry.id   AF-A0A3S4MDK0-F1
#
_cell.length_a   1.000
_cell.length_b   1.000
_cell.length_c   1.000
_cell.angle_alpha   90.00
_cell.angle_beta   90.00
_cell.angle_gamma   90.00
#
_symmetry.space_group_name_H-M   'P 1'
#
loop_
_entity.id
_entity.type
_entity.pdbx_description
1 polymer ?
#
loop_
_entity_poly.entity_id
_entity_poly.type
_entity_poly.pdbx_seq_one_letter_code
_entity_poly.pdbx_strand_id
1 'polypeptide(L)'
;MKKLIAAASLTAILLVSCTPKAATSTATAGAATSTAEQIAQGKTIFENSCGRCHKLPDPASHNPVQWVGIMNSMAPKAKLTDEQHQWVYDYIVSVKK
;
A
#
# COMPACT_ATOMS: atom_id res chain seq x y z
N MET A 1 -47.36 29.50 41.31
CA MET A 1 -46.62 28.21 41.31
C MET A 1 -46.41 27.85 39.84
N LYS A 2 -45.24 27.64 39.24
CA LYS A 2 -43.93 27.13 39.64
C LYS A 2 -42.87 27.86 38.80
N LYS A 3 -41.70 28.12 39.37
CA LYS A 3 -40.68 29.05 38.87
C LYS A 3 -39.80 28.44 37.78
N LEU A 4 -39.37 29.31 36.87
CA LEU A 4 -38.25 29.15 35.95
C LEU A 4 -36.95 28.92 36.74
N ILE A 5 -36.18 27.90 36.38
CA ILE A 5 -34.76 27.78 36.75
C ILE A 5 -34.01 27.27 35.53
N ALA A 6 -33.17 28.15 35.00
CA ALA A 6 -32.10 27.85 34.08
C ALA A 6 -31.07 26.97 34.78
N ALA A 7 -30.64 25.89 34.13
CA ALA A 7 -29.42 25.18 34.49
C ALA A 7 -28.69 24.88 33.18
N ALA A 8 -27.65 25.68 32.96
CA ALA A 8 -26.60 25.38 32.01
C ALA A 8 -25.99 24.02 32.36
N SER A 9 -25.79 23.16 31.37
CA SER A 9 -24.86 22.04 31.48
C SER A 9 -24.26 21.79 30.10
N LEU A 10 -23.09 22.39 29.96
CA LEU A 10 -22.06 22.11 28.98
C LEU A 10 -21.80 20.58 28.98
N THR A 11 -22.17 19.87 27.93
CA THR A 11 -21.69 18.50 27.71
C THR A 11 -20.96 18.47 26.38
N ALA A 12 -19.73 18.93 26.45
CA ALA A 12 -18.75 18.78 25.41
C ALA A 12 -18.11 17.39 25.53
N ILE A 13 -17.83 16.78 24.37
CA ILE A 13 -16.79 15.76 24.13
C ILE A 13 -17.21 14.36 24.61
N LEU A 14 -17.40 13.37 23.73
CA LEU A 14 -16.32 12.65 23.04
C LEU A 14 -16.80 12.16 21.67
N LEU A 15 -16.41 12.84 20.59
CA LEU A 15 -16.29 12.19 19.29
C LEU A 15 -15.02 11.36 19.34
N VAL A 16 -15.17 10.06 19.65
CA VAL A 16 -14.17 9.03 19.36
C VAL A 16 -14.03 8.99 17.83
N SER A 17 -13.11 9.81 17.33
CA SER A 17 -12.63 9.71 15.97
C SER A 17 -11.49 8.70 16.00
N CYS A 18 -11.80 7.47 15.62
CA CYS A 18 -10.80 6.49 15.20
C CYS A 18 -10.20 6.99 13.87
N THR A 19 -9.40 8.05 13.94
CA THR A 19 -8.53 8.44 12.85
C THR A 19 -7.34 7.49 12.90
N PRO A 20 -7.16 6.56 11.94
CA PRO A 20 -5.87 5.91 11.82
C PRO A 20 -4.90 7.05 11.57
N LYS A 21 -4.01 7.28 12.54
CA LYS A 21 -2.86 8.15 12.34
C LYS A 21 -2.12 7.53 11.18
N ALA A 22 -2.30 8.08 9.99
CA ALA A 22 -1.40 7.88 8.88
C ALA A 22 -0.02 8.24 9.44
N ALA A 23 0.75 7.20 9.72
CA ALA A 23 2.15 7.33 10.04
C ALA A 23 2.74 7.96 8.78
N THR A 24 3.14 9.21 8.90
CA THR A 24 4.04 9.86 7.97
C THR A 24 5.32 9.04 8.06
N SER A 25 5.49 8.09 7.15
CA SER A 25 6.71 7.32 7.01
C SER A 25 7.78 8.25 6.47
N THR A 26 8.51 8.90 7.37
CA THR A 26 9.86 9.38 7.06
C THR A 26 10.74 8.13 6.96
N ALA A 27 10.64 7.39 5.87
CA ALA A 27 11.54 6.29 5.57
C ALA A 27 12.87 6.88 5.11
N THR A 28 13.86 6.81 6.00
CA THR A 28 15.26 6.92 5.62
C THR A 28 15.53 5.94 4.48
N ALA A 29 16.13 6.42 3.39
CA ALA A 29 16.49 5.62 2.25
C ALA A 29 17.56 4.59 2.67
N GLY A 30 17.12 3.38 2.98
CA GLY A 30 17.98 2.25 3.29
C GLY A 30 17.18 0.96 3.21
N ALA A 31 17.41 0.21 2.12
CA ALA A 31 17.07 -1.20 1.84
C ALA A 31 16.18 -1.96 2.85
N ALA A 32 15.00 -1.44 3.17
CA ALA A 32 14.02 -2.15 3.97
C ALA A 32 13.16 -2.97 3.01
N THR A 33 13.23 -4.30 3.15
CA THR A 33 12.29 -5.22 2.52
C THR A 33 10.86 -4.80 2.85
N SER A 34 9.95 -4.89 1.88
CA SER A 34 8.54 -4.54 2.05
C SER A 34 7.90 -5.28 3.23
N THR A 35 6.99 -4.62 3.96
CA THR A 35 6.16 -5.27 4.98
C THR A 35 5.18 -6.27 4.34
N ALA A 36 4.54 -7.12 5.15
CA ALA A 36 3.53 -8.04 4.65
C ALA A 36 2.35 -7.33 3.97
N GLU A 37 1.93 -6.18 4.51
CA GLU A 37 0.87 -5.35 3.94
C GLU A 37 1.29 -4.75 2.60
N GLN A 38 2.54 -4.28 2.50
CA GLN A 38 3.10 -3.75 1.26
C GLN A 38 3.24 -4.84 0.20
N ILE A 39 3.64 -6.06 0.57
CA ILE A 39 3.65 -7.21 -0.35
C ILE A 39 2.24 -7.54 -0.83
N ALA A 40 1.22 -7.50 0.04
CA ALA A 40 -0.17 -7.69 -0.36
C ALA A 40 -0.67 -6.59 -1.31
N GLN A 41 -0.24 -5.34 -1.12
CA GLN A 41 -0.48 -4.25 -2.07
C GLN A 41 0.25 -4.50 -3.40
N GLY A 42 1.50 -4.97 -3.37
CA GLY A 42 2.27 -5.38 -4.53
C GLY A 42 1.55 -6.45 -5.36
N LYS A 43 0.98 -7.47 -4.71
CA LYS A 43 0.12 -8.48 -5.35
C LYS A 43 -1.07 -7.84 -6.06
N THR A 44 -1.77 -6.97 -5.35
CA THR A 44 -2.96 -6.29 -5.88
C THR A 44 -2.61 -5.43 -7.10
N ILE A 45 -1.49 -4.71 -7.06
CA ILE A 45 -1.01 -3.92 -8.19
C ILE A 45 -0.63 -4.83 -9.35
N PHE A 46 0.09 -5.93 -9.09
CA PHE A 46 0.49 -6.87 -10.13
C PHE A 46 -0.72 -7.41 -10.90
N GLU A 47 -1.72 -7.93 -10.20
CA GLU A 47 -2.91 -8.54 -10.79
C GLU A 47 -3.76 -7.54 -11.58
N ASN A 48 -3.84 -6.29 -11.11
CA ASN A 48 -4.70 -5.26 -11.72
C ASN A 48 -4.01 -4.42 -12.79
N SER A 49 -2.68 -4.25 -12.73
CA SER A 49 -1.95 -3.34 -13.61
C SER A 49 -1.15 -4.07 -14.68
N CYS A 50 -0.49 -5.19 -14.35
CA CYS A 50 0.46 -5.85 -15.26
C CYS A 50 -0.22 -6.62 -16.39
N GLY A 51 -1.49 -6.99 -16.23
CA GLY A 51 -2.30 -7.65 -17.26
C GLY A 51 -3.04 -6.71 -18.23
N ARG A 52 -2.89 -5.38 -18.08
CA ARG A 52 -3.69 -4.40 -18.84
C ARG A 52 -3.23 -4.20 -20.28
N CYS A 53 -1.93 -4.36 -20.54
CA CYS A 53 -1.33 -4.09 -21.86
C CYS A 53 -0.91 -5.36 -22.60
N HIS A 54 -0.70 -6.46 -21.89
CA HIS A 54 -0.34 -7.77 -22.40
C HIS A 54 -0.79 -8.85 -21.41
N LYS A 55 -0.61 -10.13 -21.76
CA LYS A 55 -0.90 -11.23 -20.84
C LYS A 55 -0.17 -11.05 -19.51
N LEU A 56 -0.87 -11.25 -18.40
CA LEU A 56 -0.28 -11.23 -17.06
C LEU A 56 0.75 -12.37 -16.96
N PRO A 57 2.04 -12.07 -16.71
CA PRO A 57 3.05 -13.11 -16.60
C PRO A 57 2.84 -13.94 -15.32
N ASP A 58 3.32 -15.18 -15.33
CA ASP A 58 3.40 -16.00 -14.12
C ASP A 58 4.61 -15.52 -13.29
N PRO A 59 4.44 -15.08 -12.03
CA PRO A 59 5.57 -14.68 -11.16
C PRO A 59 6.70 -15.73 -11.09
N ALA A 60 6.36 -17.02 -11.21
CA ALA A 60 7.32 -18.12 -11.19
C ALA A 60 8.07 -18.36 -12.52
N SER A 61 7.71 -17.67 -13.61
CA SER A 61 8.31 -17.92 -14.93
C SER A 61 9.73 -17.37 -15.09
N HIS A 62 10.17 -16.50 -14.19
CA HIS A 62 11.51 -15.90 -14.21
C HIS A 62 12.17 -15.97 -12.83
N ASN A 63 13.51 -15.94 -12.82
CA ASN A 63 14.26 -15.84 -11.57
C ASN A 63 14.33 -14.37 -11.07
N PRO A 64 14.68 -14.12 -9.79
CA PRO A 64 14.71 -12.76 -9.24
C PRO A 64 15.58 -11.77 -10.03
N VAL A 65 16.73 -12.20 -10.54
CA VAL A 65 17.65 -11.34 -11.32
C VAL A 65 17.02 -10.93 -12.66
N GLN A 66 16.31 -11.85 -13.31
CA GLN A 66 15.57 -11.55 -14.55
C GLN A 66 14.42 -10.57 -14.30
N TRP A 67 13.72 -10.71 -13.17
CA TRP A 67 12.63 -9.82 -12.79
C TRP A 67 13.07 -8.37 -12.60
N VAL A 68 14.31 -8.11 -12.16
CA VAL A 68 14.84 -6.73 -12.08
C VAL A 68 14.77 -6.03 -13.44
N GLY A 69 15.25 -6.67 -14.49
CA GLY A 69 15.22 -6.09 -15.85
C GLY A 69 13.79 -5.91 -16.38
N ILE A 70 12.92 -6.88 -16.12
CA ILE A 70 11.51 -6.83 -16.53
C ILE A 70 10.80 -5.67 -15.84
N MET A 71 10.92 -5.56 -14.52
CA MET A 71 10.27 -4.51 -13.74
C MET A 71 10.80 -3.13 -14.10
N ASN A 72 12.11 -2.97 -14.33
CA ASN A 72 12.69 -1.71 -14.84
C ASN A 72 12.08 -1.27 -16.18
N SER A 73 11.71 -2.21 -17.06
CA SER A 73 11.07 -1.89 -18.34
C SER A 73 9.57 -1.61 -18.21
N MET A 74 8.89 -2.30 -17.29
CA MET A 74 7.43 -2.31 -17.22
C MET A 74 6.85 -1.34 -16.20
N ALA A 75 7.52 -1.11 -15.06
CA ALA A 75 7.09 -0.15 -14.04
C ALA A 75 6.78 1.25 -14.63
N PRO A 76 7.65 1.88 -15.46
CA PRO A 76 7.33 3.18 -16.05
C PRO A 76 6.16 3.12 -17.06
N LYS A 77 6.04 2.03 -17.82
CA LYS A 77 4.94 1.83 -18.79
C LYS A 77 3.60 1.62 -18.09
N ALA A 78 3.62 0.93 -16.95
CA ALA A 78 2.47 0.73 -16.08
C ALA A 78 2.20 1.92 -15.15
N LYS A 79 3.03 2.98 -15.21
CA LYS A 79 2.94 4.19 -14.39
C LYS A 79 2.99 3.91 -12.89
N LEU A 80 3.82 2.96 -12.47
CA LEU A 80 4.06 2.68 -11.06
C LEU A 80 4.95 3.77 -10.44
N THR A 81 4.69 4.11 -9.18
CA THR A 81 5.65 4.85 -8.36
C THR A 81 6.83 3.96 -7.96
N ASP A 82 7.92 4.54 -7.46
CA ASP A 82 9.09 3.77 -6.99
C ASP A 82 8.73 2.81 -5.86
N GLU A 83 7.86 3.22 -4.94
CA GLU A 83 7.34 2.38 -3.86
C GLU A 83 6.53 1.20 -4.42
N GLN A 84 5.61 1.48 -5.35
CA GLN A 84 4.79 0.43 -5.98
C GLN A 84 5.64 -0.55 -6.78
N HIS A 85 6.67 -0.05 -7.48
CA HIS A 85 7.65 -0.88 -8.17
C HIS A 85 8.32 -1.85 -7.18
N GLN A 86 8.83 -1.36 -6.05
CA GLN A 86 9.47 -2.20 -5.04
C GLN A 86 8.49 -3.25 -4.47
N TRP A 87 7.27 -2.84 -4.12
CA TRP A 87 6.27 -3.75 -3.55
C TRP A 87 5.86 -4.86 -4.52
N VAL A 88 5.70 -4.52 -5.81
CA VAL A 88 5.40 -5.50 -6.86
C VAL A 88 6.58 -6.46 -7.06
N TYR A 89 7.81 -5.94 -7.09
CA TYR A 89 9.00 -6.78 -7.20
C TYR A 89 9.12 -7.75 -6.02
N ASP A 90 8.98 -7.26 -4.79
CA ASP A 90 9.05 -8.06 -3.57
C ASP A 90 7.95 -9.13 -3.54
N TYR A 91 6.73 -8.79 -3.98
CA TYR A 91 5.66 -9.77 -4.17
C TYR A 91 6.09 -10.87 -5.16
N ILE A 92 6.51 -10.49 -6.37
CA ILE A 92 6.85 -11.44 -7.43
C ILE A 92 7.92 -12.43 -6.96
N VAL A 93 8.99 -11.94 -6.31
CA VAL A 93 10.10 -12.81 -5.87
C VAL A 93 9.80 -13.57 -4.59
N SER A 94 8.73 -13.24 -3.86
CA SER A 94 8.25 -14.01 -2.71
C SER A 94 7.45 -15.26 -3.12
N VAL A 95 6.92 -15.30 -4.35
CA VAL A 95 6.17 -16.45 -4.85
C VAL A 95 7.12 -17.62 -5.06
N LYS A 96 6.91 -18.70 -4.30
CA LYS A 96 7.66 -19.95 -4.46
C LYS A 96 7.09 -20.75 -5.64
N LYS A 97 7.98 -21.48 -6.34
CA LYS A 97 7.59 -22.52 -7.29
C LYS A 97 6.98 -23.71 -6.59
#